data_AF-A0A964VPZ3-F1
#
_entry.id   AF-A0A964VPZ3-F1
#
_cell.length_a   1.000
_cell.length_b   1.000
_cell.length_c   1.000
_cell.angle_alpha   90.00
_cell.angle_beta   90.00
_cell.angle_gamma   90.00
#
_symmetry.space_group_name_H-M   'P 1'
#
loop_
_entity.id
_entity.type
_entity.pdbx_description
1 polymer ?
#
loop_
_entity_poly.entity_id
_entity_poly.type
_entity_poly.pdbx_seq_one_letter_code
_entity_poly.pdbx_strand_id
1 'polypeptide(L)'
;MNSASFVWQRFHAYRVFDEFLDRFVLKRKSYVTGHPDPLDLTAAFEDIRERFVAAFDDSEAHFEEKVAHQFEGASEQTKIVFANVEFLWAMPMENISPQKKRSYAERWFPGPDQVVNSERLFFGYPHIIANPGSWYLRNKYWELVAALRVLSLVAADSAPTDLPTLKQKIAAICHAAIYEGIPAGENFAVSKVCGIHSALMHLADPERYESIISASHRRRICAVFGHVVENPSPDAEVLLKQIRSTLYGSHGNDDDPDRKYRWFFYTKDVRPLWIDKKSKKEQRVSSAVFDVRNEEDAADLEGDKEEITGYRIRRSAKLVKATKERDGHTCRACGFHFENQIVHVHHLDPLSEYKRPQETKLEDLLTLCPTCHYLAHYWLRKSPRYKRLETLLATLKPG
;
A
#
# COMPACT_ATOMS: atom_id res chain seq x y z
N MET A 1 14.41 17.91 -21.57
CA MET A 1 14.84 16.75 -22.38
C MET A 1 13.59 16.00 -22.79
N ASN A 2 13.36 15.85 -24.09
CA ASN A 2 12.19 15.16 -24.64
C ASN A 2 12.41 13.64 -24.44
N SER A 3 12.06 13.10 -23.25
CA SER A 3 12.10 11.65 -23.06
C SER A 3 10.92 11.06 -23.82
N ALA A 4 11.18 10.20 -24.80
CA ALA A 4 10.13 9.39 -25.41
C ALA A 4 9.28 8.76 -24.28
N SER A 5 7.95 8.93 -24.33
CA SER A 5 7.06 8.43 -23.28
C SER A 5 7.25 6.93 -23.10
N PHE A 6 7.25 6.45 -21.86
CA PHE A 6 7.37 5.03 -21.57
C PHE A 6 6.21 4.25 -22.23
N VAL A 7 6.53 3.23 -23.03
CA VAL A 7 5.52 2.47 -23.79
C VAL A 7 5.01 1.30 -22.97
N TRP A 8 3.98 1.53 -22.15
CA TRP A 8 3.36 0.49 -21.30
C TRP A 8 2.88 -0.74 -22.08
N GLN A 9 2.39 -0.54 -23.30
CA GLN A 9 1.85 -1.60 -24.18
C GLN A 9 2.87 -2.68 -24.59
N ARG A 10 4.17 -2.47 -24.33
CA ARG A 10 5.20 -3.50 -24.50
C ARG A 10 5.03 -4.69 -23.52
N PHE A 11 4.33 -4.50 -22.41
CA PHE A 11 4.10 -5.56 -21.43
C PHE A 11 2.70 -6.17 -21.60
N HIS A 12 2.61 -7.50 -21.56
CA HIS A 12 1.34 -8.19 -21.82
C HIS A 12 0.22 -7.75 -20.88
N ALA A 13 0.47 -7.46 -19.60
CA ALA A 13 -0.59 -7.04 -18.68
C ALA A 13 -1.43 -5.86 -19.19
N TYR A 14 -0.84 -4.84 -19.79
CA TYR A 14 -1.60 -3.68 -20.28
C TYR A 14 -2.37 -4.01 -21.56
N ARG A 15 -1.70 -4.66 -22.51
CA ARG A 15 -2.33 -5.06 -23.78
C ARG A 15 -3.45 -6.08 -23.57
N VAL A 16 -3.22 -7.07 -22.71
CA VAL A 16 -4.20 -8.11 -22.37
C VAL A 16 -5.36 -7.54 -21.55
N PHE A 17 -5.12 -6.55 -20.68
CA PHE A 17 -6.21 -5.84 -20.01
C PHE A 17 -7.09 -5.08 -21.01
N ASP A 18 -6.49 -4.37 -21.96
CA ASP A 18 -7.23 -3.66 -23.01
C ASP A 18 -8.04 -4.63 -23.90
N GLU A 19 -7.44 -5.74 -24.32
CA GLU A 19 -8.11 -6.80 -25.07
C GLU A 19 -9.23 -7.48 -24.27
N PHE A 20 -9.02 -7.72 -22.97
CA PHE A 20 -10.03 -8.27 -22.07
C PHE A 20 -11.23 -7.33 -21.98
N LEU A 21 -11.01 -6.03 -21.74
CA LEU A 21 -12.10 -5.06 -21.65
C LEU A 21 -12.88 -4.94 -22.97
N ASP A 22 -12.18 -4.86 -24.10
CA ASP A 22 -12.82 -4.83 -25.42
C ASP A 22 -13.65 -6.10 -25.69
N ARG A 23 -13.10 -7.29 -25.46
CA ARG A 23 -13.80 -8.53 -25.79
C ARG A 23 -14.88 -8.89 -24.77
N PHE A 24 -14.55 -8.85 -23.47
CA PHE A 24 -15.43 -9.30 -22.41
C PHE A 24 -16.48 -8.28 -22.02
N VAL A 25 -16.10 -7.01 -21.84
CA VAL A 25 -17.04 -5.98 -21.39
C VAL A 25 -17.79 -5.37 -22.57
N LEU A 26 -17.06 -4.83 -23.56
CA LEU A 26 -17.70 -4.09 -24.67
C LEU A 26 -18.40 -5.02 -25.66
N LYS A 27 -17.75 -6.11 -26.08
CA LYS A 27 -18.30 -7.07 -27.04
C LYS A 27 -19.12 -8.19 -26.39
N ARG A 28 -19.18 -8.23 -25.06
CA ARG A 28 -19.87 -9.27 -24.27
C ARG A 28 -19.49 -10.68 -24.71
N LYS A 29 -18.21 -10.97 -24.97
CA LYS A 29 -17.73 -12.30 -25.38
C LYS A 29 -16.69 -12.84 -24.43
N SER A 30 -16.65 -14.15 -24.24
CA SER A 30 -15.61 -14.76 -23.42
C SER A 30 -14.21 -14.41 -23.93
N TYR A 31 -13.31 -14.03 -23.02
CA TYR A 31 -11.90 -13.79 -23.35
C TYR A 31 -11.02 -15.01 -23.05
N VAL A 32 -11.46 -15.90 -22.16
CA VAL A 32 -10.69 -17.10 -21.76
C VAL A 32 -11.19 -18.42 -22.33
N THR A 33 -12.39 -18.45 -22.90
CA THR A 33 -12.95 -19.65 -23.55
C THR A 33 -13.25 -19.41 -25.03
N GLY A 34 -13.33 -20.50 -25.81
CA GLY A 34 -13.72 -20.49 -27.22
C GLY A 34 -15.22 -20.29 -27.48
N HIS A 35 -16.01 -19.91 -26.46
CA HIS A 35 -17.46 -19.74 -26.58
C HIS A 35 -17.80 -18.69 -27.66
N PRO A 36 -18.62 -19.04 -28.67
CA PRO A 36 -18.81 -18.21 -29.86
C PRO A 36 -19.80 -17.05 -29.63
N ASP A 37 -20.78 -17.28 -28.76
CA ASP A 37 -21.94 -16.41 -28.61
C ASP A 37 -21.68 -15.24 -27.64
N PRO A 38 -22.42 -14.12 -27.82
CA PRO A 38 -22.48 -13.08 -26.81
C PRO A 38 -23.03 -13.62 -25.48
N LEU A 39 -22.45 -13.16 -24.38
CA LEU A 39 -22.80 -13.47 -23.01
C LEU A 39 -23.87 -12.50 -22.51
N ASP A 40 -24.88 -13.02 -21.84
CA ASP A 40 -25.78 -12.22 -21.02
C ASP A 40 -25.11 -11.91 -19.67
N LEU A 41 -24.28 -10.85 -19.66
CA LEU A 41 -23.57 -10.42 -18.47
C LEU A 41 -24.52 -10.04 -17.33
N THR A 42 -25.68 -9.45 -17.63
CA THR A 42 -26.65 -9.04 -16.60
C THR A 42 -27.20 -10.26 -15.87
N ALA A 43 -27.69 -11.27 -16.61
CA ALA A 43 -28.18 -12.50 -16.00
C ALA A 43 -27.08 -13.27 -15.27
N ALA A 44 -25.88 -13.34 -15.85
CA ALA A 44 -24.76 -14.05 -15.25
C ALA A 44 -24.27 -13.39 -13.96
N PHE A 45 -24.16 -12.06 -13.89
CA PHE A 45 -23.79 -11.38 -12.65
C PHE A 45 -24.83 -11.58 -11.55
N GLU A 46 -26.12 -11.56 -11.89
CA GLU A 46 -27.17 -11.82 -10.90
C GLU A 46 -27.12 -13.25 -10.36
N ASP A 47 -26.95 -14.25 -11.22
CA ASP A 47 -26.79 -15.65 -10.81
C ASP A 47 -25.51 -15.86 -9.97
N ILE A 48 -24.40 -15.19 -10.32
CA ILE A 48 -23.17 -15.19 -9.50
C ILE A 48 -23.43 -14.54 -8.14
N ARG A 49 -24.17 -13.43 -8.07
CA ARG A 49 -24.48 -12.74 -6.80
C ARG A 49 -25.21 -13.68 -5.86
N GLU A 50 -26.24 -14.36 -6.34
CA GLU A 50 -27.01 -15.31 -5.53
C GLU A 50 -26.15 -16.49 -5.06
N ARG A 51 -25.37 -17.09 -5.96
CA ARG A 51 -24.58 -18.30 -5.66
C ARG A 51 -23.32 -18.05 -4.84
N PHE A 52 -22.61 -16.97 -5.11
CA PHE A 52 -21.28 -16.71 -4.57
C PHE A 52 -21.31 -15.73 -3.40
N VAL A 53 -22.23 -14.77 -3.39
CA VAL A 53 -22.34 -13.74 -2.35
C VAL A 53 -23.47 -14.05 -1.37
N ALA A 54 -24.70 -14.22 -1.85
CA ALA A 54 -25.84 -14.47 -0.96
C ALA A 54 -25.74 -15.86 -0.29
N ALA A 55 -25.37 -16.88 -1.07
CA ALA A 55 -25.06 -18.23 -0.58
C ALA A 55 -23.56 -18.40 -0.26
N PHE A 56 -22.95 -17.43 0.42
CA PHE A 56 -21.53 -17.49 0.80
C PHE A 56 -21.22 -18.75 1.63
N ASP A 57 -20.25 -19.54 1.16
CA ASP A 57 -19.77 -20.73 1.85
C ASP A 57 -18.63 -20.35 2.84
N ASP A 58 -18.95 -20.35 4.13
CA ASP A 58 -18.04 -20.05 5.24
C ASP A 58 -17.34 -21.30 5.83
N SER A 59 -17.51 -22.48 5.20
CA SER A 59 -16.92 -23.74 5.69
C SER A 59 -15.38 -23.75 5.66
N GLU A 60 -14.76 -24.79 6.21
CA GLU A 60 -13.30 -24.96 6.15
C GLU A 60 -12.82 -25.62 4.84
N ALA A 61 -13.72 -25.88 3.88
CA ALA A 61 -13.38 -26.50 2.60
C ALA A 61 -12.41 -25.65 1.76
N HIS A 62 -11.69 -26.29 0.85
CA HIS A 62 -10.80 -25.55 -0.05
C HIS A 62 -11.61 -24.66 -1.00
N PHE A 63 -11.05 -23.50 -1.39
CA PHE A 63 -11.75 -22.53 -2.24
C PHE A 63 -12.33 -23.16 -3.52
N GLU A 64 -11.57 -24.03 -4.18
CA GLU A 64 -12.01 -24.74 -5.38
C GLU A 64 -13.21 -25.67 -5.14
N GLU A 65 -13.31 -26.30 -3.96
CA GLU A 65 -14.43 -27.17 -3.58
C GLU A 65 -15.69 -26.34 -3.31
N LYS A 66 -15.54 -25.26 -2.54
CA LYS A 66 -16.63 -24.31 -2.26
C LYS A 66 -17.26 -23.77 -3.53
N VAL A 67 -16.42 -23.26 -4.43
CA VAL A 67 -16.86 -22.70 -5.69
C VAL A 67 -17.50 -23.77 -6.58
N ALA A 68 -16.96 -24.99 -6.63
CA ALA A 68 -17.59 -26.08 -7.38
C ALA A 68 -19.00 -26.40 -6.87
N HIS A 69 -19.19 -26.41 -5.55
CA HIS A 69 -20.49 -26.66 -4.92
C HIS A 69 -21.47 -25.49 -5.12
N GLN A 70 -21.06 -24.25 -4.86
CA GLN A 70 -21.91 -23.05 -5.02
C GLN A 70 -22.42 -22.88 -6.47
N PHE A 71 -21.65 -23.31 -7.46
CA PHE A 71 -21.98 -23.23 -8.88
C PHE A 71 -22.58 -24.53 -9.44
N GLU A 72 -22.98 -25.47 -8.59
CA GLU A 72 -23.73 -26.66 -9.01
C GLU A 72 -25.05 -26.25 -9.66
N GLY A 73 -25.33 -26.80 -10.86
CA GLY A 73 -26.50 -26.41 -11.66
C GLY A 73 -26.45 -25.00 -12.26
N ALA A 74 -25.38 -24.22 -12.09
CA ALA A 74 -25.22 -22.93 -12.74
C ALA A 74 -25.12 -23.07 -14.26
N SER A 75 -25.65 -22.08 -14.99
CA SER A 75 -25.60 -22.06 -16.44
C SER A 75 -24.15 -22.06 -16.97
N GLU A 76 -23.96 -22.49 -18.22
CA GLU A 76 -22.65 -22.42 -18.86
C GLU A 76 -22.13 -20.97 -18.92
N GLN A 77 -22.99 -20.01 -19.28
CA GLN A 77 -22.64 -18.59 -19.34
C GLN A 77 -22.20 -18.04 -17.97
N THR A 78 -22.90 -18.41 -16.88
CA THR A 78 -22.53 -18.07 -15.50
C THR A 78 -21.09 -18.52 -15.21
N LYS A 79 -20.75 -19.77 -15.54
CA LYS A 79 -19.40 -20.33 -15.33
C LYS A 79 -18.35 -19.64 -16.21
N ILE A 80 -18.69 -19.30 -17.45
CA ILE A 80 -17.81 -18.53 -18.35
C ILE A 80 -17.50 -17.14 -17.77
N VAL A 81 -18.52 -16.42 -17.32
CA VAL A 81 -18.37 -15.08 -16.73
C VAL A 81 -17.49 -15.16 -15.48
N PHE A 82 -17.73 -16.12 -14.59
CA PHE A 82 -16.90 -16.30 -13.40
C PHE A 82 -15.45 -16.67 -13.75
N ALA A 83 -15.21 -17.49 -14.77
CA ALA A 83 -13.85 -17.81 -15.24
C ALA A 83 -13.10 -16.58 -15.77
N ASN A 84 -13.79 -15.66 -16.46
CA ASN A 84 -13.22 -14.39 -16.92
C ASN A 84 -12.88 -13.45 -15.73
N VAL A 85 -13.67 -13.48 -14.65
CA VAL A 85 -13.39 -12.74 -13.42
C VAL A 85 -12.16 -13.31 -12.69
N GLU A 86 -12.07 -14.63 -12.54
CA GLU A 86 -10.88 -15.28 -11.95
C GLU A 86 -9.62 -15.00 -12.77
N PHE A 87 -9.75 -14.95 -14.09
CA PHE A 87 -8.67 -14.54 -14.98
C PHE A 87 -8.23 -13.10 -14.70
N LEU A 88 -9.13 -12.13 -14.64
CA LEU A 88 -8.78 -10.73 -14.37
C LEU A 88 -8.06 -10.58 -13.03
N TRP A 89 -8.50 -11.31 -11.99
CA TRP A 89 -7.86 -11.33 -10.68
C TRP A 89 -6.44 -11.90 -10.71
N ALA A 90 -6.21 -12.96 -11.49
CA ALA A 90 -4.94 -13.68 -11.49
C ALA A 90 -3.92 -13.13 -12.51
N MET A 91 -4.39 -12.67 -13.68
CA MET A 91 -3.60 -12.25 -14.83
C MET A 91 -2.43 -11.29 -14.48
N PRO A 92 -2.60 -10.24 -13.65
CA PRO A 92 -1.56 -9.25 -13.46
C PRO A 92 -0.48 -9.67 -12.44
N MET A 93 -0.60 -10.87 -11.84
CA MET A 93 0.17 -11.29 -10.68
C MET A 93 1.36 -12.19 -11.04
N GLU A 94 2.51 -11.95 -10.42
CA GLU A 94 3.75 -12.72 -10.61
C GLU A 94 3.72 -14.09 -9.92
N ASN A 95 3.18 -14.15 -8.71
CA ASN A 95 3.22 -15.34 -7.86
C ASN A 95 2.15 -16.39 -8.21
N ILE A 96 1.42 -16.21 -9.31
CA ILE A 96 0.50 -17.20 -9.88
C ILE A 96 1.08 -17.60 -11.23
N SER A 97 1.40 -18.89 -11.40
CA SER A 97 2.01 -19.35 -12.66
C SER A 97 1.02 -19.26 -13.83
N PRO A 98 1.51 -19.12 -15.09
CA PRO A 98 0.66 -19.20 -16.28
C PRO A 98 -0.29 -20.40 -16.29
N GLN A 99 0.23 -21.58 -15.91
CA GLN A 99 -0.54 -22.82 -15.83
C GLN A 99 -1.64 -22.72 -14.78
N LYS A 100 -1.35 -22.18 -13.58
CA LYS A 100 -2.37 -22.00 -12.54
C LYS A 100 -3.43 -20.98 -12.95
N LYS A 101 -3.05 -19.89 -13.64
CA LYS A 101 -4.00 -18.90 -14.20
C LYS A 101 -4.98 -19.57 -15.16
N ARG A 102 -4.49 -20.43 -16.06
CA ARG A 102 -5.33 -21.17 -17.03
C ARG A 102 -6.23 -22.20 -16.35
N SER A 103 -5.72 -22.89 -15.33
CA SER A 103 -6.46 -23.95 -14.62
C SER A 103 -7.79 -23.51 -14.00
N TYR A 104 -7.95 -22.21 -13.68
CA TYR A 104 -9.21 -21.69 -13.14
C TYR A 104 -10.37 -21.83 -14.12
N ALA A 105 -10.13 -21.61 -15.41
CA ALA A 105 -11.14 -21.85 -16.44
C ALA A 105 -11.28 -23.34 -16.77
N GLU A 106 -10.17 -24.09 -16.80
CA GLU A 106 -10.18 -25.54 -17.13
C GLU A 106 -10.97 -26.37 -16.13
N ARG A 107 -11.06 -25.93 -14.86
CA ARG A 107 -11.91 -26.55 -13.84
C ARG A 107 -13.37 -26.68 -14.31
N TRP A 108 -13.85 -25.70 -15.08
CA TRP A 108 -15.22 -25.66 -15.59
C TRP A 108 -15.35 -26.28 -16.99
N PHE A 109 -14.28 -26.18 -17.78
CA PHE A 109 -14.26 -26.49 -19.21
C PHE A 109 -13.08 -27.41 -19.55
N PRO A 110 -13.10 -28.68 -19.11
CA PRO A 110 -11.96 -29.59 -19.24
C PRO A 110 -11.78 -30.16 -20.65
N GLY A 111 -12.72 -29.90 -21.57
CA GLY A 111 -12.64 -30.39 -22.95
C GLY A 111 -11.46 -29.80 -23.72
N PRO A 112 -10.90 -30.54 -24.70
CA PRO A 112 -9.85 -30.02 -25.56
C PRO A 112 -10.32 -28.73 -26.24
N ASP A 113 -9.45 -27.72 -26.28
CA ASP A 113 -9.66 -26.44 -26.95
C ASP A 113 -10.83 -25.57 -26.44
N GLN A 114 -11.48 -25.93 -25.32
CA GLN A 114 -12.54 -25.09 -24.73
C GLN A 114 -11.98 -23.84 -24.05
N VAL A 115 -10.82 -23.97 -23.40
CA VAL A 115 -10.07 -22.87 -22.79
C VAL A 115 -8.93 -22.47 -23.70
N VAL A 116 -8.84 -21.18 -24.01
CA VAL A 116 -7.78 -20.61 -24.86
C VAL A 116 -6.42 -21.09 -24.37
N ASN A 117 -5.58 -21.58 -25.29
CA ASN A 117 -4.22 -21.99 -24.98
C ASN A 117 -3.24 -20.99 -25.61
N SER A 118 -2.87 -19.95 -24.85
CA SER A 118 -2.01 -18.89 -25.36
C SER A 118 -1.09 -18.35 -24.27
N GLU A 119 0.22 -18.44 -24.50
CA GLU A 119 1.25 -17.81 -23.66
C GLU A 119 1.16 -16.27 -23.67
N ARG A 120 0.50 -15.72 -24.70
CA ARG A 120 0.16 -14.30 -24.76
C ARG A 120 -0.85 -13.91 -23.67
N LEU A 121 -1.79 -14.80 -23.39
CA LEU A 121 -2.91 -14.59 -22.48
C LEU A 121 -2.54 -14.95 -21.04
N PHE A 122 -1.88 -16.09 -20.87
CA PHE A 122 -1.39 -16.57 -19.59
C PHE A 122 0.13 -16.38 -19.54
N PHE A 123 0.58 -15.31 -18.89
CA PHE A 123 1.97 -14.89 -18.87
C PHE A 123 2.51 -14.72 -17.45
N GLY A 124 3.84 -14.67 -17.32
CA GLY A 124 4.57 -14.40 -16.08
C GLY A 124 5.47 -13.17 -16.20
N TYR A 125 6.50 -13.10 -15.35
CA TYR A 125 7.56 -12.09 -15.46
C TYR A 125 8.20 -12.12 -16.88
N PRO A 126 8.53 -10.97 -17.49
CA PRO A 126 8.46 -9.60 -16.97
C PRO A 126 7.12 -8.91 -17.23
N HIS A 127 6.08 -9.60 -17.70
CA HIS A 127 4.87 -8.97 -18.24
C HIS A 127 3.76 -8.68 -17.21
N ILE A 128 4.01 -8.92 -15.92
CA ILE A 128 3.08 -8.72 -14.78
C ILE A 128 3.05 -7.26 -14.29
N ILE A 129 2.17 -6.90 -13.36
CA ILE A 129 2.23 -5.57 -12.70
C ILE A 129 2.61 -5.66 -11.23
N ALA A 130 2.36 -6.80 -10.56
CA ALA A 130 2.58 -6.91 -9.13
C ALA A 130 2.97 -8.33 -8.70
N ASN A 131 3.69 -8.40 -7.57
CA ASN A 131 3.95 -9.62 -6.84
C ASN A 131 3.22 -9.57 -5.49
N PRO A 132 1.98 -10.06 -5.40
CA PRO A 132 1.20 -9.91 -4.18
C PRO A 132 1.76 -10.72 -3.01
N GLY A 133 1.51 -10.21 -1.79
CA GLY A 133 1.75 -10.95 -0.57
C GLY A 133 0.66 -11.99 -0.26
N SER A 134 0.83 -12.75 0.83
CA SER A 134 -0.11 -13.80 1.24
C SER A 134 -1.53 -13.29 1.56
N TRP A 135 -1.70 -12.00 1.86
CA TRP A 135 -3.02 -11.39 2.09
C TRP A 135 -3.91 -11.48 0.85
N TYR A 136 -3.39 -11.12 -0.32
CA TYR A 136 -4.14 -11.13 -1.58
C TYR A 136 -4.63 -12.54 -1.95
N LEU A 137 -3.74 -13.53 -1.78
CA LEU A 137 -4.06 -14.93 -2.07
C LEU A 137 -5.06 -15.52 -1.05
N ARG A 138 -4.89 -15.23 0.25
CA ARG A 138 -5.79 -15.74 1.30
C ARG A 138 -7.16 -15.06 1.32
N ASN A 139 -7.26 -13.84 0.79
CA ASN A 139 -8.53 -13.13 0.66
C ASN A 139 -9.15 -13.27 -0.74
N LYS A 140 -8.81 -14.34 -1.48
CA LYS A 140 -9.29 -14.57 -2.86
C LYS A 140 -10.79 -14.33 -3.03
N TYR A 141 -11.62 -14.79 -2.09
CA TYR A 141 -13.06 -14.53 -2.12
C TYR A 141 -13.38 -13.03 -2.24
N TRP A 142 -12.87 -12.21 -1.32
CA TRP A 142 -13.13 -10.78 -1.28
C TRP A 142 -12.53 -10.05 -2.48
N GLU A 143 -11.35 -10.48 -2.94
CA GLU A 143 -10.74 -9.94 -4.16
C GLU A 143 -11.60 -10.24 -5.41
N LEU A 144 -12.24 -11.41 -5.48
CA LEU A 144 -13.17 -11.73 -6.57
C LEU A 144 -14.49 -10.97 -6.47
N VAL A 145 -15.05 -10.81 -5.28
CA VAL A 145 -16.25 -9.97 -5.07
C VAL A 145 -15.98 -8.53 -5.49
N ALA A 146 -14.80 -7.98 -5.14
CA ALA A 146 -14.38 -6.65 -5.60
C ALA A 146 -14.26 -6.56 -7.14
N ALA A 147 -13.70 -7.58 -7.79
CA ALA A 147 -13.64 -7.62 -9.26
C ALA A 147 -15.03 -7.73 -9.90
N LEU A 148 -15.93 -8.56 -9.34
CA LEU A 148 -17.33 -8.69 -9.76
C LEU A 148 -18.06 -7.36 -9.66
N ARG A 149 -17.88 -6.63 -8.55
CA ARG A 149 -18.46 -5.31 -8.37
C ARG A 149 -18.07 -4.38 -9.51
N VAL A 150 -16.77 -4.20 -9.73
CA VAL A 150 -16.26 -3.31 -10.77
C VAL A 150 -16.81 -3.71 -12.14
N LEU A 151 -16.74 -4.99 -12.50
CA LEU A 151 -17.20 -5.49 -13.80
C LEU A 151 -18.71 -5.33 -13.98
N SER A 152 -19.53 -5.59 -12.95
CA SER A 152 -20.98 -5.41 -13.02
C SER A 152 -21.38 -3.95 -13.27
N LEU A 153 -20.70 -2.98 -12.63
CA LEU A 153 -20.97 -1.55 -12.80
C LEU A 153 -20.57 -1.00 -14.17
N VAL A 154 -19.55 -1.61 -14.80
CA VAL A 154 -19.08 -1.20 -16.12
C VAL A 154 -19.68 -2.02 -17.26
N ALA A 155 -20.40 -3.10 -16.96
CA ALA A 155 -21.15 -3.91 -17.93
C ALA A 155 -22.65 -3.57 -18.00
N ALA A 156 -23.18 -2.80 -17.04
CA ALA A 156 -24.57 -2.35 -17.01
C ALA A 156 -24.96 -1.61 -18.31
N ASP A 157 -26.24 -1.54 -18.67
CA ASP A 157 -26.67 -1.02 -19.98
C ASP A 157 -26.35 0.46 -20.23
N SER A 158 -26.06 1.22 -19.18
CA SER A 158 -25.50 2.59 -19.24
C SER A 158 -23.96 2.60 -19.32
N ALA A 159 -23.35 1.51 -19.80
CA ALA A 159 -21.91 1.33 -19.84
C ALA A 159 -21.24 2.19 -20.92
N PRO A 160 -19.96 2.55 -20.72
CA PRO A 160 -19.13 3.12 -21.77
C PRO A 160 -19.10 2.23 -23.02
N THR A 161 -19.11 2.85 -24.20
CA THR A 161 -19.05 2.15 -25.48
C THR A 161 -17.64 2.13 -26.10
N ASP A 162 -16.70 2.83 -25.48
CA ASP A 162 -15.30 2.90 -25.89
C ASP A 162 -14.33 2.56 -24.75
N LEU A 163 -13.16 2.04 -25.13
CA LEU A 163 -12.15 1.55 -24.20
C LEU A 163 -11.55 2.65 -23.30
N PRO A 164 -11.17 3.85 -23.80
CA PRO A 164 -10.71 4.94 -22.95
C PRO A 164 -11.68 5.32 -21.83
N THR A 165 -12.95 5.55 -22.16
CA THR A 165 -13.99 5.90 -21.18
C THR A 165 -14.22 4.77 -20.19
N LEU A 166 -14.19 3.51 -20.66
CA LEU A 166 -14.28 2.33 -19.80
C LEU A 166 -13.15 2.28 -18.76
N LYS A 167 -11.90 2.50 -19.19
CA LYS A 167 -10.75 2.53 -18.28
C LYS A 167 -10.86 3.65 -17.24
N GLN A 168 -11.26 4.85 -17.68
CA GLN A 168 -11.52 5.98 -16.76
C GLN A 168 -12.58 5.62 -15.70
N LYS A 169 -13.69 4.99 -16.11
CA LYS A 169 -14.74 4.55 -15.20
C LYS A 169 -14.25 3.49 -14.21
N ILE A 170 -13.46 2.51 -14.67
CA ILE A 170 -12.84 1.50 -13.80
C ILE A 170 -11.94 2.15 -12.75
N ALA A 171 -11.07 3.08 -13.16
CA ALA A 171 -10.20 3.80 -12.25
C ALA A 171 -10.99 4.59 -11.20
N ALA A 172 -12.05 5.29 -11.60
CA ALA A 172 -12.92 6.05 -10.69
C ALA A 172 -13.65 5.15 -9.69
N ILE A 173 -14.23 4.03 -10.13
CA ILE A 173 -14.92 3.07 -9.26
C ILE A 173 -13.95 2.49 -8.21
N CYS A 174 -12.75 2.10 -8.65
CA CYS A 174 -11.74 1.54 -7.76
C CYS A 174 -11.19 2.57 -6.78
N HIS A 175 -11.02 3.81 -7.21
CA HIS A 175 -10.62 4.92 -6.34
C HIS A 175 -11.67 5.17 -5.25
N ALA A 176 -12.94 5.37 -5.63
CA ALA A 176 -14.03 5.56 -4.68
C ALA A 176 -14.13 4.38 -3.69
N ALA A 177 -14.00 3.14 -4.17
CA ALA A 177 -14.00 1.97 -3.30
C ALA A 177 -12.90 1.97 -2.23
N ILE A 178 -11.73 2.55 -2.52
CA ILE A 178 -10.59 2.61 -1.58
C ILE A 178 -10.75 3.78 -0.59
N TYR A 179 -11.18 4.95 -1.06
CA TYR A 179 -11.09 6.21 -0.31
C TYR A 179 -12.42 6.75 0.20
N GLU A 180 -13.53 6.43 -0.48
CA GLU A 180 -14.89 6.83 -0.10
C GLU A 180 -15.66 5.66 0.53
N GLY A 181 -15.22 4.43 0.25
CA GLY A 181 -15.86 3.20 0.71
C GLY A 181 -16.95 2.70 -0.26
N ILE A 182 -17.60 1.60 0.12
CA ILE A 182 -18.69 1.00 -0.66
C ILE A 182 -19.93 0.93 0.22
N PRO A 183 -21.10 1.45 -0.23
CA PRO A 183 -22.35 1.31 0.50
C PRO A 183 -22.70 -0.17 0.76
N ALA A 184 -23.09 -0.48 2.00
CA ALA A 184 -23.34 -1.87 2.42
C ALA A 184 -24.48 -2.58 1.67
N GLY A 185 -25.44 -1.84 1.10
CA GLY A 185 -26.56 -2.38 0.34
C GLY A 185 -26.31 -2.51 -1.17
N GLU A 186 -25.10 -2.19 -1.64
CA GLU A 186 -24.75 -2.31 -3.06
C GLU A 186 -24.47 -3.77 -3.46
N ASN A 187 -24.80 -4.13 -4.70
CA ASN A 187 -24.43 -5.43 -5.25
C ASN A 187 -22.91 -5.62 -5.18
N PHE A 188 -22.47 -6.79 -4.69
CA PHE A 188 -21.05 -7.11 -4.50
C PHE A 188 -20.30 -6.14 -3.57
N ALA A 189 -20.97 -5.58 -2.56
CA ALA A 189 -20.30 -4.78 -1.54
C ALA A 189 -19.21 -5.58 -0.82
N VAL A 190 -18.02 -4.99 -0.69
CA VAL A 190 -16.90 -5.58 0.06
C VAL A 190 -16.57 -4.72 1.28
N SER A 191 -16.38 -5.38 2.42
CA SER A 191 -15.98 -4.73 3.68
C SER A 191 -14.48 -4.77 3.92
N LYS A 192 -13.72 -5.51 3.10
CA LYS A 192 -12.27 -5.67 3.21
C LYS A 192 -11.53 -4.86 2.16
N VAL A 193 -10.33 -4.41 2.54
CA VAL A 193 -9.37 -3.83 1.60
C VAL A 193 -8.90 -4.91 0.62
N CYS A 194 -9.22 -4.70 -0.66
CA CYS A 194 -8.89 -5.61 -1.76
C CYS A 194 -7.82 -4.99 -2.66
N GLY A 195 -6.71 -5.69 -2.86
CA GLY A 195 -5.60 -5.23 -3.69
C GLY A 195 -5.96 -5.11 -5.17
N ILE A 196 -7.00 -5.82 -5.63
CA ILE A 196 -7.47 -5.77 -7.02
C ILE A 196 -7.92 -4.37 -7.43
N HIS A 197 -8.52 -3.56 -6.54
CA HIS A 197 -8.89 -2.18 -6.86
C HIS A 197 -7.66 -1.36 -7.27
N SER A 198 -6.58 -1.48 -6.50
CA SER A 198 -5.30 -0.83 -6.82
C SER A 198 -4.67 -1.37 -8.11
N ALA A 199 -4.80 -2.67 -8.37
CA ALA A 199 -4.31 -3.27 -9.62
C ALA A 199 -5.05 -2.73 -10.84
N LEU A 200 -6.39 -2.65 -10.75
CA LEU A 200 -7.24 -2.15 -11.83
C LEU A 200 -7.04 -0.64 -12.06
N MET A 201 -6.87 0.16 -11.01
CA MET A 201 -6.49 1.58 -11.16
C MET A 201 -5.20 1.73 -11.97
N HIS A 202 -4.16 0.97 -11.62
CA HIS A 202 -2.88 1.04 -12.33
C HIS A 202 -2.98 0.54 -13.78
N LEU A 203 -3.71 -0.56 -14.04
CA LEU A 203 -3.91 -1.04 -15.41
C LEU A 203 -4.73 -0.06 -16.26
N ALA A 204 -5.69 0.62 -15.65
CA ALA A 204 -6.54 1.62 -16.30
C ALA A 204 -5.77 2.91 -16.61
N ASP A 205 -4.91 3.36 -15.70
CA ASP A 205 -4.16 4.61 -15.84
C ASP A 205 -2.79 4.50 -15.14
N PRO A 206 -1.79 3.88 -15.82
CA PRO A 206 -0.48 3.64 -15.22
C PRO A 206 0.37 4.90 -15.09
N GLU A 207 0.03 5.96 -15.83
CA GLU A 207 0.67 7.27 -15.70
C GLU A 207 0.23 7.96 -14.41
N ARG A 208 -1.03 7.79 -14.00
CA ARG A 208 -1.59 8.40 -12.79
C ARG A 208 -1.42 7.59 -11.52
N TYR A 209 -1.46 6.26 -11.58
CA TYR A 209 -1.41 5.42 -10.39
C TYR A 209 -0.17 4.54 -10.35
N GLU A 210 0.42 4.35 -9.17
CA GLU A 210 1.58 3.48 -8.99
C GLU A 210 1.19 2.01 -8.89
N SER A 211 2.06 1.10 -9.37
CA SER A 211 1.85 -0.35 -9.25
C SER A 211 2.12 -0.88 -7.84
N ILE A 212 1.33 -0.42 -6.87
CA ILE A 212 1.46 -0.75 -5.45
C ILE A 212 0.13 -1.30 -4.94
N ILE A 213 -0.14 -2.58 -5.17
CA ILE A 213 -1.44 -3.16 -4.79
C ILE A 213 -1.67 -3.32 -3.28
N SER A 214 -0.62 -3.14 -2.47
CA SER A 214 -0.69 -3.24 -1.01
C SER A 214 -1.00 -1.89 -0.37
N ALA A 215 -2.18 -1.75 0.22
CA ALA A 215 -2.56 -0.56 0.99
C ALA A 215 -1.59 -0.28 2.17
N SER A 216 -1.00 -1.32 2.76
CA SER A 216 0.04 -1.14 3.79
C SER A 216 1.32 -0.54 3.21
N HIS A 217 1.72 -0.95 2.00
CA HIS A 217 2.91 -0.38 1.36
C HIS A 217 2.68 1.07 0.97
N ARG A 218 1.53 1.41 0.38
CA ARG A 218 1.15 2.80 0.06
C ARG A 218 1.27 3.69 1.30
N ARG A 219 0.62 3.32 2.40
CA ARG A 219 0.67 4.06 3.67
C ARG A 219 2.09 4.22 4.20
N ARG A 220 2.92 3.16 4.17
CA ARG A 220 4.31 3.22 4.64
C ARG A 220 5.18 4.12 3.78
N ILE A 221 5.03 4.07 2.47
CA ILE A 221 5.77 4.93 1.54
C ILE A 221 5.42 6.40 1.82
N CYS A 222 4.12 6.73 1.90
CA CYS A 222 3.68 8.08 2.22
C CYS A 222 4.18 8.54 3.60
N ALA A 223 4.10 7.69 4.62
CA ALA A 223 4.58 8.03 5.97
C ALA A 223 6.10 8.26 6.02
N VAL A 224 6.88 7.45 5.28
CA VAL A 224 8.34 7.55 5.28
C VAL A 224 8.80 8.73 4.45
N PHE A 225 8.24 8.95 3.26
CA PHE A 225 8.76 9.93 2.32
C PHE A 225 7.92 11.19 2.20
N GLY A 226 6.74 11.30 2.81
CA GLY A 226 5.90 12.51 2.70
C GLY A 226 6.61 13.81 3.13
N HIS A 227 7.65 13.70 3.95
CA HIS A 227 8.50 14.83 4.34
C HIS A 227 9.41 15.36 3.24
N VAL A 228 9.69 14.59 2.18
CA VAL A 228 10.55 15.04 1.07
C VAL A 228 9.79 15.91 0.06
N VAL A 229 8.46 15.95 0.15
CA VAL A 229 7.60 16.77 -0.70
C VAL A 229 7.36 18.11 0.01
N GLU A 230 7.60 19.20 -0.72
CA GLU A 230 7.42 20.58 -0.22
C GLU A 230 5.97 20.85 0.16
N ASN A 231 5.02 20.53 -0.73
CA ASN A 231 3.59 20.68 -0.53
C ASN A 231 2.88 19.32 -0.70
N PRO A 232 2.91 18.45 0.33
CA PRO A 232 2.35 17.10 0.23
C PRO A 232 0.82 17.15 0.11
N SER A 233 0.27 16.43 -0.86
CA SER A 233 -1.18 16.30 -1.00
C SER A 233 -1.77 15.41 0.11
N PRO A 234 -2.97 15.72 0.64
CA PRO A 234 -3.70 14.81 1.52
C PRO A 234 -4.23 13.56 0.77
N ASP A 235 -4.33 13.62 -0.55
CA ASP A 235 -4.65 12.46 -1.39
C ASP A 235 -3.42 11.55 -1.50
N ALA A 236 -3.55 10.32 -1.03
CA ALA A 236 -2.44 9.36 -0.99
C ALA A 236 -1.89 9.01 -2.39
N GLU A 237 -2.72 8.97 -3.43
CA GLU A 237 -2.27 8.66 -4.79
C GLU A 237 -1.51 9.84 -5.40
N VAL A 238 -1.99 11.06 -5.15
CA VAL A 238 -1.27 12.28 -5.56
C VAL A 238 0.07 12.38 -4.81
N LEU A 239 0.07 12.11 -3.49
CA LEU A 239 1.27 12.15 -2.68
C LEU A 239 2.31 11.10 -3.14
N LEU A 240 1.89 9.89 -3.49
CA LEU A 240 2.79 8.88 -4.07
C LEU A 240 3.48 9.38 -5.35
N LYS A 241 2.74 10.08 -6.22
CA LYS A 241 3.30 10.69 -7.44
C LYS A 241 4.24 11.84 -7.14
N GLN A 242 3.91 12.69 -6.16
CA GLN A 242 4.80 13.76 -5.73
C GLN A 242 6.10 13.19 -5.17
N ILE A 243 6.02 12.20 -4.27
CA ILE A 243 7.20 11.51 -3.70
C ILE A 243 8.06 10.92 -4.82
N ARG A 244 7.44 10.19 -5.74
CA ARG A 244 8.15 9.60 -6.87
C ARG A 244 8.87 10.68 -7.67
N SER A 245 8.17 11.74 -8.07
CA SER A 245 8.74 12.84 -8.86
C SER A 245 9.94 13.48 -8.17
N THR A 246 9.85 13.74 -6.85
CA THR A 246 10.97 14.29 -6.07
C THR A 246 12.18 13.37 -6.05
N LEU A 247 11.96 12.06 -5.87
CA LEU A 247 13.06 11.09 -5.74
C LEU A 247 13.58 10.58 -7.09
N TYR A 248 12.84 10.76 -8.19
CA TYR A 248 13.12 10.10 -9.47
C TYR A 248 14.49 10.42 -10.06
N GLY A 249 14.98 11.64 -9.86
CA GLY A 249 16.28 12.08 -10.38
C GLY A 249 17.47 11.47 -9.65
N SER A 250 17.33 11.17 -8.35
CA SER A 250 18.42 10.73 -7.47
C SER A 250 18.35 9.26 -7.06
N HIS A 251 17.20 8.62 -7.23
CA HIS A 251 16.95 7.23 -6.83
C HIS A 251 16.35 6.41 -7.97
N GLY A 252 16.08 5.13 -7.70
CA GLY A 252 15.51 4.19 -8.66
C GLY A 252 16.56 3.34 -9.35
N ASN A 253 17.74 3.20 -8.76
CA ASN A 253 18.83 2.38 -9.29
C ASN A 253 18.43 0.90 -9.25
N ASP A 254 18.38 0.30 -10.44
CA ASP A 254 18.13 -1.13 -10.63
C ASP A 254 18.87 -1.60 -11.89
N ASP A 255 19.06 -2.92 -12.02
CA ASP A 255 19.75 -3.49 -13.19
C ASP A 255 18.84 -3.42 -14.44
N ASP A 256 17.53 -3.42 -14.22
CA ASP A 256 16.51 -3.30 -15.26
C ASP A 256 16.04 -1.83 -15.38
N PRO A 257 16.32 -1.14 -16.50
CA PRO A 257 15.90 0.25 -16.69
C PRO A 257 14.36 0.40 -16.68
N ASP A 258 13.60 -0.62 -17.09
CA ASP A 258 12.13 -0.58 -17.08
C ASP A 258 11.57 -0.69 -15.68
N ARG A 259 12.31 -1.32 -14.77
CA ARG A 259 11.93 -1.48 -13.37
C ARG A 259 11.84 -0.15 -12.64
N LYS A 260 12.72 0.80 -12.94
CA LYS A 260 12.63 2.17 -12.44
C LYS A 260 11.30 2.82 -12.84
N TYR A 261 10.85 2.61 -14.08
CA TYR A 261 9.57 3.16 -14.55
C TYR A 261 8.37 2.44 -13.91
N ARG A 262 8.38 1.10 -13.87
CA ARG A 262 7.21 0.32 -13.47
C ARG A 262 7.05 0.14 -11.96
N TRP A 263 8.17 0.06 -11.24
CA TRP A 263 8.24 -0.32 -9.84
C TRP A 263 9.27 0.51 -9.07
N PHE A 264 9.27 1.83 -9.27
CA PHE A 264 10.19 2.77 -8.63
C PHE A 264 10.38 2.51 -7.13
N PHE A 265 9.29 2.36 -6.38
CA PHE A 265 9.36 2.12 -4.93
C PHE A 265 9.93 0.75 -4.55
N TYR A 266 10.02 -0.20 -5.49
CA TYR A 266 10.58 -1.52 -5.28
C TYR A 266 11.96 -1.72 -5.92
N THR A 267 12.61 -0.64 -6.37
CA THR A 267 14.01 -0.70 -6.82
C THR A 267 14.94 -1.00 -5.65
N LYS A 268 16.14 -1.50 -5.97
CA LYS A 268 17.10 -1.99 -4.97
C LYS A 268 17.52 -0.93 -3.95
N ASP A 269 17.57 0.34 -4.36
CA ASP A 269 17.97 1.48 -3.54
C ASP A 269 16.79 2.14 -2.80
N VAL A 270 15.58 2.15 -3.36
CA VAL A 270 14.40 2.79 -2.74
C VAL A 270 13.72 1.86 -1.74
N ARG A 271 13.54 0.58 -2.09
CA ARG A 271 12.80 -0.37 -1.26
C ARG A 271 13.29 -0.45 0.19
N PRO A 272 14.61 -0.56 0.47
CA PRO A 272 15.09 -0.68 1.84
C PRO A 272 14.81 0.54 2.72
N LEU A 273 14.60 1.72 2.13
CA LEU A 273 14.34 2.97 2.87
C LEU A 273 12.98 2.96 3.58
N TRP A 274 11.98 2.29 3.00
CA TRP A 274 10.61 2.26 3.55
C TRP A 274 10.15 0.87 3.99
N ILE A 275 10.74 -0.20 3.47
CA ILE A 275 10.43 -1.58 3.85
C ILE A 275 11.69 -2.46 3.93
N ASP A 276 12.20 -2.65 5.16
CA ASP A 276 13.21 -3.68 5.41
C ASP A 276 12.86 -4.59 6.60
N LYS A 277 13.22 -5.88 6.48
CA LYS A 277 13.05 -6.92 7.50
C LYS A 277 13.91 -6.66 8.76
N LYS A 278 15.02 -5.91 8.65
CA LYS A 278 15.83 -5.49 9.81
C LYS A 278 15.28 -4.23 10.52
N SER A 279 14.37 -3.50 9.88
CA SER A 279 13.97 -2.15 10.30
C SER A 279 12.95 -2.05 11.44
N LYS A 280 12.39 -3.16 11.97
CA LYS A 280 11.48 -3.09 13.13
C LYS A 280 12.11 -2.38 14.35
N LYS A 281 13.44 -2.33 14.43
CA LYS A 281 14.19 -1.65 15.50
C LYS A 281 14.57 -0.19 15.17
N GLU A 282 14.68 0.16 13.89
CA GLU A 282 15.23 1.44 13.42
C GLU A 282 14.15 2.41 12.90
N GLN A 283 13.00 1.92 12.43
CA GLN A 283 11.83 2.75 12.07
C GLN A 283 11.14 3.42 13.28
N ARG A 284 11.65 3.21 14.51
CA ARG A 284 11.21 3.89 15.74
C ARG A 284 11.72 5.33 15.88
N VAL A 285 12.36 5.87 14.85
CA VAL A 285 12.93 7.23 14.86
C VAL A 285 12.31 8.03 13.72
N SER A 286 11.00 8.25 13.76
CA SER A 286 10.37 9.27 12.92
C SER A 286 10.65 10.64 13.54
N SER A 287 11.62 11.32 12.93
CA SER A 287 11.75 12.76 12.71
C SER A 287 10.86 13.72 13.52
N ALA A 288 11.49 14.69 14.19
CA ALA A 288 10.84 15.84 14.82
C ALA A 288 9.96 16.66 13.84
N VAL A 289 10.13 16.49 12.53
CA VAL A 289 9.31 17.15 11.50
C VAL A 289 7.91 16.53 11.41
N PHE A 290 7.75 15.26 11.78
CA PHE A 290 6.46 14.57 11.78
C PHE A 290 5.55 15.04 12.93
N ASP A 291 6.17 15.35 14.08
CA ASP A 291 5.45 15.89 15.23
C ASP A 291 4.99 17.34 14.98
N VAL A 292 5.81 18.16 14.29
CA VAL A 292 5.49 19.55 13.95
C VAL A 292 4.35 19.66 12.93
N ARG A 293 4.31 18.78 11.91
CA ARG A 293 3.24 18.79 10.90
C ARG A 293 1.88 18.36 11.47
N ASN A 294 1.86 17.41 12.41
CA ASN A 294 0.62 17.01 13.09
C ASN A 294 0.04 18.13 13.98
N GLU A 295 0.87 19.05 14.47
CA GLU A 295 0.42 20.21 15.24
C GLU A 295 -0.14 21.33 14.33
N GLU A 296 0.35 21.45 13.09
CA GLU A 296 -0.12 22.45 12.12
C GLU A 296 -1.44 22.06 11.43
N ASP A 297 -1.71 20.75 11.25
CA ASP A 297 -2.90 20.22 10.56
C ASP A 297 -4.14 20.05 11.46
N ALA A 298 -4.05 20.38 12.76
CA ALA A 298 -5.18 20.31 13.68
C ALA A 298 -6.13 21.51 13.45
N ALA A 299 -7.29 21.27 12.84
CA ALA A 299 -8.39 22.25 12.81
C ALA A 299 -8.88 22.58 14.24
N ASP A 300 -9.49 23.75 14.43
CA ASP A 300 -9.85 24.48 15.68
C ASP A 300 -10.60 23.70 16.80
N LEU A 301 -10.75 22.39 16.70
CA LEU A 301 -11.20 21.47 17.75
C LEU A 301 -10.06 20.54 18.18
N GLU A 302 -9.30 20.97 19.18
CA GLU A 302 -8.36 20.13 19.92
C GLU A 302 -9.13 19.07 20.76
N GLY A 303 -8.67 17.81 20.73
CA GLY A 303 -9.01 16.85 21.80
C GLY A 303 -9.56 15.48 21.40
N ASP A 304 -9.61 15.11 20.12
CA ASP A 304 -10.05 13.77 19.74
C ASP A 304 -9.00 12.70 20.09
N LYS A 305 -9.44 11.57 20.65
CA LYS A 305 -8.53 10.53 21.19
C LYS A 305 -8.28 9.45 20.16
N GLU A 306 -7.11 9.49 19.54
CA GLU A 306 -6.62 8.37 18.73
C GLU A 306 -6.09 7.25 19.64
N GLU A 307 -6.69 6.06 19.56
CA GLU A 307 -6.21 4.89 20.29
C GLU A 307 -5.01 4.26 19.56
N ILE A 308 -3.82 4.77 19.87
CA ILE A 308 -2.55 4.22 19.39
C ILE A 308 -2.19 3.03 20.27
N THR A 309 -2.41 1.79 19.82
CA THR A 309 -1.89 0.60 20.51
C THR A 309 -0.38 0.49 20.34
N GLY A 310 0.35 1.18 21.20
CA GLY A 310 1.78 1.08 21.37
C GLY A 310 2.14 1.16 22.85
N TYR A 311 3.09 0.36 23.31
CA TYR A 311 3.65 0.54 24.64
C TYR A 311 4.51 1.80 24.65
N ARG A 312 3.94 2.90 25.15
CA ARG A 312 4.63 4.18 25.38
C ARG A 312 5.46 4.06 26.66
N ILE A 313 6.77 4.25 26.55
CA ILE A 313 7.63 4.43 27.74
C ILE A 313 7.25 5.78 28.37
N ARG A 314 6.56 5.74 29.52
CA ARG A 314 6.12 6.96 30.22
C ARG A 314 7.33 7.71 30.76
N ARG A 315 7.47 8.98 30.40
CA ARG A 315 8.41 9.93 31.03
C ARG A 315 7.66 10.72 32.10
N SER A 316 8.32 11.04 33.22
CA SER A 316 7.71 11.88 34.24
C SER A 316 7.67 13.34 33.78
N ALA A 317 6.48 13.85 33.46
CA ALA A 317 6.29 15.24 33.07
C ALA A 317 6.78 16.22 34.16
N LYS A 318 6.65 15.83 35.43
CA LYS A 318 7.17 16.58 36.59
C LYS A 318 8.70 16.74 36.52
N LEU A 319 9.42 15.66 36.19
CA LEU A 319 10.87 15.70 36.07
C LEU A 319 11.32 16.50 34.84
N VAL A 320 10.65 16.35 33.70
CA VAL A 320 10.96 17.10 32.48
C VAL A 320 10.81 18.61 32.71
N LYS A 321 9.72 19.04 33.36
CA LYS A 321 9.50 20.45 33.72
C LYS A 321 10.56 20.95 34.70
N ALA A 322 10.80 20.21 35.78
CA ALA A 322 11.82 20.57 36.77
C ALA A 322 13.23 20.66 36.19
N THR A 323 13.60 19.80 35.22
CA THR A 323 14.91 19.85 34.55
C THR A 323 15.05 21.09 33.69
N LYS A 324 14.00 21.45 32.93
CA LYS A 324 14.00 22.65 32.09
C LYS A 324 14.07 23.92 32.93
N GLU A 325 13.31 23.97 34.04
CA GLU A 325 13.35 25.09 35.01
C GLU A 325 14.72 25.19 35.68
N ARG A 326 15.29 24.08 36.15
CA ARG A 326 16.63 24.03 36.75
C ARG A 326 17.70 24.59 35.82
N ASP A 327 17.62 24.25 34.53
CA ASP A 327 18.61 24.66 33.53
C ASP A 327 18.27 26.00 32.86
N GLY A 328 17.24 26.71 33.33
CA GLY A 328 16.82 28.00 32.78
C GLY A 328 16.49 27.95 31.30
N HIS A 329 15.90 26.84 30.85
CA HIS A 329 15.62 26.55 29.42
C HIS A 329 16.82 26.76 28.49
N THR A 330 18.03 26.54 29.00
CA THR A 330 19.27 26.80 28.27
C THR A 330 20.02 25.49 28.03
N CYS A 331 20.55 25.32 26.83
CA CYS A 331 21.35 24.16 26.49
C CYS A 331 22.60 24.11 27.37
N ARG A 332 22.73 23.05 28.18
CA ARG A 332 23.87 22.85 29.10
C ARG A 332 25.19 22.56 28.37
N ALA A 333 25.13 22.24 27.08
CA ALA A 333 26.33 21.98 26.26
C ALA A 333 26.86 23.25 25.58
N CYS A 334 26.04 23.95 24.79
CA CYS A 334 26.50 25.07 23.97
C CYS A 334 25.98 26.45 24.42
N GLY A 335 25.15 26.51 25.47
CA GLY A 335 24.57 27.77 25.95
C GLY A 335 23.43 28.33 25.09
N PHE A 336 22.98 27.60 24.06
CA PHE A 336 21.82 28.02 23.25
C PHE A 336 20.57 28.21 24.12
N HIS A 337 19.95 29.37 23.98
CA HIS A 337 18.68 29.75 24.60
C HIS A 337 17.84 30.49 23.55
N PHE A 338 16.56 30.18 23.46
CA PHE A 338 15.62 30.89 22.59
C PHE A 338 14.26 30.95 23.27
N GLU A 339 13.93 32.09 23.88
CA GLU A 339 12.60 32.41 24.44
C GLU A 339 11.97 31.30 25.31
N ASN A 340 12.78 30.56 26.10
CA ASN A 340 12.37 29.37 26.86
C ASN A 340 11.81 28.18 26.03
N GLN A 341 11.88 28.26 24.71
CA GLN A 341 11.39 27.27 23.76
C GLN A 341 12.55 26.46 23.12
N ILE A 342 12.20 25.45 22.32
CA ILE A 342 13.13 24.70 21.43
C ILE A 342 14.13 23.74 22.14
N VAL A 343 14.25 23.75 23.48
CA VAL A 343 15.15 22.83 24.21
C VAL A 343 14.48 21.53 24.65
N HIS A 344 15.23 20.42 24.56
CA HIS A 344 14.81 19.05 24.89
C HIS A 344 15.51 18.54 26.15
N VAL A 345 14.81 17.70 26.93
CA VAL A 345 15.40 17.01 28.09
C VAL A 345 16.00 15.68 27.63
N HIS A 346 17.31 15.56 27.79
CA HIS A 346 18.08 14.37 27.51
C HIS A 346 18.25 13.51 28.78
N HIS A 347 18.17 12.18 28.63
CA HIS A 347 18.49 11.23 29.70
C HIS A 347 19.90 10.71 29.50
N LEU A 348 20.75 10.83 30.53
CA LEU A 348 22.13 10.35 30.48
C LEU A 348 22.21 8.82 30.35
N ASP A 349 21.29 8.11 30.99
CA ASP A 349 21.05 6.69 30.77
C ASP A 349 19.78 6.50 29.92
N PRO A 350 19.88 6.04 28.66
CA PRO A 350 18.72 5.96 27.78
C PRO A 350 17.65 5.00 28.32
N LEU A 351 16.42 5.49 28.48
CA LEU A 351 15.28 4.68 28.96
C LEU A 351 15.03 3.42 28.12
N SER A 352 15.48 3.39 26.86
CA SER A 352 15.40 2.22 25.98
C SER A 352 16.32 1.05 26.39
N GLU A 353 17.32 1.30 27.23
CA GLU A 353 18.26 0.29 27.73
C GLU A 353 17.79 -0.34 29.05
N TYR A 354 16.74 0.21 29.66
CA TYR A 354 16.19 -0.29 30.91
C TYR A 354 15.52 -1.66 30.69
N LYS A 355 16.05 -2.69 31.36
CA LYS A 355 15.45 -4.04 31.36
C LYS A 355 14.18 -4.12 32.22
N ARG A 356 13.98 -3.17 33.15
CA ARG A 356 12.84 -3.01 34.06
C ARG A 356 12.67 -1.52 34.39
N PRO A 357 11.46 -1.03 34.76
CA PRO A 357 11.26 0.35 35.22
C PRO A 357 12.19 0.67 36.40
N GLN A 358 12.83 1.83 36.36
CA GLN A 358 13.73 2.32 37.41
C GLN A 358 13.38 3.78 37.73
N GLU A 359 13.72 4.23 38.93
CA GLU A 359 13.55 5.63 39.31
C GLU A 359 14.59 6.51 38.61
N THR A 360 14.11 7.53 37.88
CA THR A 360 14.95 8.57 37.29
C THR A 360 15.01 9.77 38.24
N LYS A 361 16.19 10.27 38.55
CA LYS A 361 16.38 11.46 39.36
C LYS A 361 16.63 12.69 38.48
N LEU A 362 16.51 13.88 39.06
CA LEU A 362 16.77 15.13 38.34
C LEU A 362 18.22 15.22 37.82
N GLU A 363 19.16 14.61 38.54
CA GLU A 363 20.59 14.52 38.19
C GLU A 363 20.89 13.66 36.95
N ASP A 364 19.98 12.75 36.58
CA ASP A 364 20.12 11.89 35.40
C ASP A 364 19.69 12.59 34.09
N LEU A 365 19.22 13.83 34.21
CA LEU A 365 18.61 14.60 33.15
C LEU A 365 19.36 15.91 32.89
N LEU A 366 19.43 16.34 31.63
CA LEU A 366 19.93 17.66 31.25
C LEU A 366 19.17 18.26 30.08
N THR A 367 19.14 19.59 30.03
CA THR A 367 18.54 20.35 28.93
C THR A 367 19.54 20.58 27.81
N LEU A 368 19.17 20.21 26.57
CA LEU A 368 19.99 20.37 25.36
C LEU A 368 19.17 20.97 24.21
N CYS A 369 19.79 21.76 23.33
CA CYS A 369 19.17 22.19 22.07
C CYS A 369 19.04 20.99 21.09
N PRO A 370 18.24 21.09 20.02
CA PRO A 370 18.00 19.97 19.10
C PRO A 370 19.30 19.39 18.51
N THR A 371 20.26 20.25 18.18
CA THR A 371 21.57 19.87 17.64
C THR A 371 22.41 19.11 18.66
N CYS A 372 22.60 19.65 19.87
CA CYS A 372 23.37 18.98 20.93
C CYS A 372 22.67 17.70 21.42
N HIS A 373 21.33 17.68 21.41
CA HIS A 373 20.53 16.52 21.76
C HIS A 373 20.75 15.37 20.76
N TYR A 374 20.79 15.68 19.46
CA TYR A 374 21.12 14.72 18.42
C TYR A 374 22.54 14.16 18.58
N LEU A 375 23.52 15.04 18.77
CA LEU A 375 24.93 14.66 18.99
C LEU A 375 25.10 13.82 20.27
N ALA A 376 24.36 14.11 21.33
CA ALA A 376 24.39 13.32 22.56
C ALA A 376 23.98 11.86 22.32
N HIS A 377 22.90 11.64 21.56
CA HIS A 377 22.50 10.30 21.16
C HIS A 377 23.52 9.61 20.24
N TYR A 378 24.18 10.35 19.36
CA TYR A 378 25.26 9.82 18.52
C TYR A 378 26.42 9.27 19.37
N TRP A 379 26.90 10.04 20.35
CA TRP A 379 28.02 9.63 21.20
C TRP A 379 27.67 8.50 22.15
N LEU A 380 26.49 8.49 22.76
CA LEU A 380 26.03 7.40 23.64
C LEU A 380 26.02 6.03 22.95
N ARG A 381 25.69 5.98 21.65
CA ARG A 381 25.76 4.73 20.85
C ARG A 381 27.19 4.24 20.62
N LYS A 382 28.17 5.14 20.63
CA LYS A 382 29.58 4.80 20.38
C LYS A 382 30.26 4.24 21.62
N SER A 383 29.90 4.71 22.82
CA SER A 383 30.49 4.20 24.06
C SER A 383 29.64 4.54 25.30
N PRO A 384 29.52 3.62 26.26
CA PRO A 384 28.82 3.88 27.51
C PRO A 384 29.51 4.94 28.40
N ARG A 385 30.76 5.33 28.11
CA ARG A 385 31.47 6.40 28.86
C ARG A 385 30.75 7.75 28.82
N TYR A 386 29.94 7.98 27.77
CA TYR A 386 29.16 9.20 27.59
C TYR A 386 27.87 9.25 28.42
N LYS A 387 27.57 8.20 29.20
CA LYS A 387 26.55 8.27 30.27
C LYS A 387 26.98 9.17 31.42
N ARG A 388 28.29 9.46 31.55
CA ARG A 388 28.81 10.42 32.52
C ARG A 388 28.64 11.85 32.01
N LEU A 389 27.88 12.66 32.74
CA LEU A 389 27.52 14.04 32.38
C LEU A 389 28.74 14.88 31.96
N GLU A 390 29.79 14.88 32.76
CA GLU A 390 31.01 15.66 32.50
C GLU A 390 31.69 15.25 31.18
N THR A 391 31.76 13.94 30.94
CA THR A 391 32.34 13.38 29.70
C THR A 391 31.49 13.76 28.49
N LEU A 392 30.17 13.71 28.61
CA LEU A 392 29.24 14.08 27.55
C LEU A 392 29.34 15.58 27.24
N LEU A 393 29.27 16.44 28.25
CA LEU A 393 29.35 17.89 28.07
C LEU A 393 30.71 18.34 27.52
N ALA A 394 31.82 17.75 27.98
CA ALA A 394 33.14 18.05 27.42
C ALA A 394 33.26 17.66 25.94
N THR A 395 32.52 16.65 25.49
CA THR A 395 32.51 16.21 24.09
C THR A 395 31.57 17.04 23.22
N LEU A 396 30.50 17.59 23.81
CA LEU A 396 29.50 18.39 23.10
C LEU A 396 29.84 19.89 23.05
N LYS A 397 30.73 20.37 23.91
CA LYS A 397 31.24 21.74 23.84
C LYS A 397 32.09 21.88 22.58
N PRO A 398 31.78 22.82 21.67
CA PRO A 398 32.75 23.24 20.68
C PRO A 398 33.95 23.85 21.42
N GLY A 399 35.16 23.41 21.04
CA GLY A 399 36.41 24.00 21.51
C GLY A 399 36.62 25.40 20.97
#